data_AF-A0AAV1CG86-F1
#
_entry.id   AF-A0AAV1CG86-F1
#
_cell.length_a   1.000
_cell.length_b   1.000
_cell.length_c   1.000
_cell.angle_alpha   90.00
_cell.angle_beta   90.00
_cell.angle_gamma   90.00
#
_symmetry.space_group_name_H-M   'P 1'
#
loop_
_entity.id
_entity.type
_entity.pdbx_description
1 polymer ?
#
loop_
_entity_poly.entity_id
_entity_poly.type
_entity_poly.pdbx_seq_one_letter_code
_entity_poly.pdbx_strand_id
1 'polypeptide(L)'
;MVLIKMKEIVEAYLGTTVKNAVVSVPAYFNDSQHQATKDAGVIAGLNVMRIINELTAAAIAYGLDKKATSVGEKNVLIFDLGGGTFDVSILTIEEGIFEVKSTAGDTHLGGEDFDNRLVTMLRYAPPV
;
A
#
# COMPACT_ATOMS: atom_id res chain seq x y z
N MET A 1 -0.71 14.19 13.17
CA MET A 1 -0.74 14.04 11.69
C MET A 1 0.31 13.01 11.27
N VAL A 2 -0.08 12.00 10.48
CA VAL A 2 0.78 10.86 10.11
C VAL A 2 1.90 11.26 9.14
N LEU A 3 1.59 11.95 8.04
CA LEU A 3 2.58 12.33 7.03
C LEU A 3 3.66 13.27 7.58
N ILE A 4 3.30 14.20 8.47
CA ILE A 4 4.27 15.04 9.19
C ILE A 4 5.22 14.15 10.00
N LYS A 5 4.69 13.16 10.73
CA LYS A 5 5.51 12.27 11.53
C LYS A 5 6.44 11.41 10.68
N MET A 6 5.95 10.90 9.55
CA MET A 6 6.78 10.12 8.61
C MET A 6 7.90 10.98 8.02
N LYS A 7 7.60 12.24 7.66
CA LYS A 7 8.62 13.20 7.22
C LYS A 7 9.69 13.42 8.28
N GLU A 8 9.31 13.70 9.53
CA GLU A 8 10.27 13.87 10.65
C GLU A 8 11.17 12.66 10.85
N ILE A 9 10.63 11.44 10.77
CA ILE A 9 11.41 10.20 10.91
C ILE A 9 12.46 10.10 9.81
N VAL A 10 12.08 10.37 8.56
CA VAL A 10 13.01 10.30 7.43
C VAL A 10 14.04 11.43 7.49
N GLU A 11 13.65 12.65 7.85
CA GLU A 11 14.57 13.78 8.01
C GLU A 11 15.58 13.54 9.12
N ALA A 12 15.15 12.95 10.25
CA ALA A 12 16.05 12.55 11.32
C ALA A 12 17.05 11.47 10.88
N TYR A 13 16.60 10.50 10.07
CA TYR A 13 17.46 9.46 9.54
C TYR A 13 18.47 9.98 8.50
N LEU A 14 18.05 10.88 7.61
CA LEU A 14 18.89 11.41 6.53
C LEU A 14 19.73 12.63 6.93
N GLY A 15 19.39 13.32 8.03
CA GLY A 15 20.03 14.56 8.46
C GLY A 15 19.79 15.75 7.54
N THR A 16 18.75 15.70 6.69
CA THR A 16 18.44 16.74 5.70
C THR A 16 16.93 16.86 5.51
N THR A 17 16.49 18.01 4.99
CA THR A 17 15.08 18.28 4.71
C THR A 17 14.56 17.45 3.54
N VAL A 18 13.42 16.80 3.74
CA VAL A 18 12.71 16.03 2.70
C VAL A 18 11.60 16.90 2.12
N LYS A 19 11.68 17.15 0.80
CA LYS A 19 10.74 18.00 0.09
C LYS A 19 9.76 17.24 -0.80
N ASN A 20 10.17 16.09 -1.33
CA ASN A 20 9.41 15.36 -2.33
C ASN A 20 9.06 13.97 -1.81
N ALA A 21 7.86 13.49 -2.14
CA ALA A 21 7.42 12.14 -1.82
C ALA A 21 6.58 11.55 -2.95
N VAL A 22 6.64 10.22 -3.08
CA VAL A 22 5.63 9.42 -3.77
C VAL A 22 4.82 8.73 -2.68
N VAL A 23 3.50 8.81 -2.76
CA VAL A 23 2.60 8.26 -1.73
C VAL A 23 1.76 7.17 -2.38
N SER A 24 1.70 6.00 -1.74
CA SER A 24 0.83 4.91 -2.17
C SER A 24 -0.58 5.05 -1.61
N VAL A 25 -1.57 4.55 -2.34
CA VAL A 25 -2.98 4.48 -1.93
C VAL A 25 -3.61 3.16 -2.39
N PRO A 26 -4.76 2.75 -1.81
CA PRO A 26 -5.50 1.60 -2.29
C PRO A 26 -5.94 1.76 -3.75
N ALA A 27 -5.93 0.67 -4.52
CA ALA A 27 -6.24 0.70 -5.96
C ALA A 27 -7.68 1.13 -6.30
N TYR A 28 -8.60 1.03 -5.34
CA TYR A 28 -9.99 1.43 -5.49
C TYR A 28 -10.26 2.89 -5.11
N PHE A 29 -9.24 3.67 -4.75
CA PHE A 29 -9.42 5.10 -4.49
C PHE A 29 -9.90 5.84 -5.74
N ASN A 30 -10.90 6.70 -5.56
CA ASN A 30 -11.37 7.59 -6.62
C ASN A 30 -10.56 8.89 -6.65
N ASP A 31 -10.80 9.71 -7.68
CA ASP A 31 -10.07 10.97 -7.90
C ASP A 31 -10.14 11.94 -6.70
N SER A 32 -11.28 11.98 -5.99
CA SER A 32 -11.43 12.85 -4.82
C SER A 32 -10.55 12.39 -3.65
N GLN A 33 -10.44 11.07 -3.45
CA GLN A 33 -9.58 10.50 -2.40
C GLN A 33 -8.09 10.63 -2.77
N HIS A 34 -7.74 10.52 -4.05
CA HIS A 34 -6.40 10.86 -4.54
C HIS A 34 -6.05 12.32 -4.26
N GLN A 35 -6.97 13.25 -4.55
CA GLN A 35 -6.72 14.67 -4.31
C GLN A 35 -6.59 14.97 -2.81
N ALA A 36 -7.48 14.41 -1.98
CA ALA A 36 -7.41 14.56 -0.53
C ALA A 36 -6.07 14.06 0.04
N THR A 37 -5.54 12.95 -0.49
CA THR A 37 -4.23 12.42 -0.09
C THR A 37 -3.08 13.35 -0.51
N LYS A 38 -3.14 13.93 -1.72
CA LYS A 38 -2.16 14.95 -2.17
C LYS A 38 -2.21 16.18 -1.30
N ASP A 39 -3.40 16.68 -0.98
CA ASP A 39 -3.61 17.85 -0.13
C ASP A 39 -3.05 17.60 1.28
N ALA A 40 -3.25 16.41 1.84
CA ALA A 40 -2.64 16.01 3.10
C ALA A 40 -1.10 16.05 3.04
N GLY A 41 -0.50 15.67 1.90
CA GLY A 41 0.92 15.83 1.65
C GLY A 41 1.38 17.29 1.61
N VAL A 42 0.62 18.15 0.94
CA VAL A 42 0.89 19.61 0.91
C VAL A 42 0.83 20.21 2.32
N ILE A 43 -0.19 19.85 3.12
CA ILE A 43 -0.31 20.28 4.52
C ILE A 43 0.89 19.79 5.35
N ALA A 44 1.43 18.62 5.05
CA ALA A 44 2.64 18.10 5.68
C ALA A 44 3.94 18.75 5.17
N GLY A 45 3.86 19.71 4.23
CA GLY A 45 5.02 20.36 3.63
C GLY A 45 5.81 19.43 2.72
N LEU A 46 5.13 18.53 2.02
CA LEU A 46 5.68 17.63 1.00
C LEU A 46 5.09 17.98 -0.38
N ASN A 47 5.94 17.97 -1.39
CA ASN A 47 5.55 17.92 -2.79
C ASN A 47 5.27 16.46 -3.18
N VAL A 48 3.99 16.11 -3.31
CA VAL A 48 3.56 14.77 -3.71
C VAL A 48 3.73 14.61 -5.22
N MET A 49 4.88 14.05 -5.62
CA MET A 49 5.28 13.91 -7.03
C MET A 49 4.34 13.00 -7.80
N ARG A 50 3.85 11.94 -7.13
CA ARG A 50 2.95 10.96 -7.71
C ARG A 50 2.16 10.27 -6.60
N ILE A 51 0.89 9.99 -6.89
CA ILE A 51 0.10 8.98 -6.17
C ILE A 51 0.19 7.70 -6.98
N ILE A 52 0.54 6.59 -6.33
CA ILE A 52 0.62 5.28 -6.96
C ILE A 52 -0.25 4.29 -6.21
N ASN A 53 -0.73 3.25 -6.90
CA ASN A 53 -1.44 2.18 -6.23
C ASN A 53 -0.46 1.35 -5.41
N GLU A 54 -0.85 0.94 -4.20
CA GLU A 54 -0.07 0.08 -3.30
C GLU A 54 0.41 -1.19 -4.00
N LEU A 55 -0.49 -1.83 -4.75
CA LEU A 55 -0.21 -3.03 -5.53
C LEU A 55 0.87 -2.81 -6.59
N THR A 56 0.83 -1.67 -7.28
CA THR A 56 1.87 -1.30 -8.25
C THR A 56 3.18 -1.01 -7.54
N ALA A 57 3.15 -0.35 -6.38
CA ALA A 57 4.34 -0.11 -5.55
C ALA A 57 5.00 -1.44 -5.13
N ALA A 58 4.21 -2.42 -4.71
CA ALA A 58 4.67 -3.76 -4.38
C ALA A 58 5.28 -4.46 -5.60
N ALA A 59 4.61 -4.43 -6.75
CA ALA A 59 5.11 -5.06 -7.98
C ALA A 59 6.46 -4.47 -8.45
N ILE A 60 6.63 -3.15 -8.32
CA ILE A 60 7.90 -2.44 -8.56
C ILE A 60 8.97 -2.89 -7.55
N ALA A 61 8.63 -3.00 -6.26
CA ALA A 61 9.57 -3.40 -5.22
C ALA A 61 10.12 -4.81 -5.42
N TYR A 62 9.31 -5.75 -5.93
CA TYR A 62 9.75 -7.10 -6.29
C TYR A 62 10.61 -7.15 -7.58
N GLY A 63 10.82 -6.01 -8.24
CA GLY A 63 11.61 -5.87 -9.47
C GLY A 63 10.96 -6.59 -10.64
N LEU A 64 9.63 -6.70 -10.64
CA LEU A 64 8.90 -7.43 -11.68
C LEU A 64 8.90 -6.66 -13.01
N ASP A 65 9.02 -5.33 -12.96
CA ASP A 65 9.27 -4.46 -14.11
C ASP A 65 10.54 -4.88 -14.89
N LYS A 66 11.64 -5.15 -14.17
CA LYS A 66 12.93 -5.52 -14.76
C LYS A 66 13.00 -6.98 -15.19
N LYS A 67 12.21 -7.85 -14.57
CA LYS A 67 12.15 -9.29 -14.89
C LYS A 67 11.20 -9.60 -16.06
N ALA A 68 10.31 -8.69 -16.42
CA ALA A 68 9.39 -8.85 -17.54
C ALA A 68 10.05 -8.57 -18.90
N THR A 69 11.09 -7.73 -18.96
CA THR A 69 11.78 -7.37 -20.21
C THR A 69 12.50 -8.53 -20.92
N SER A 70 12.66 -9.68 -20.26
CA SER A 70 13.39 -10.84 -20.79
C SER A 70 12.48 -12.03 -21.11
N VAL A 71 11.22 -12.03 -20.69
CA VAL A 71 10.32 -13.19 -20.78
C VAL A 71 8.86 -12.73 -20.91
N GLY A 72 8.47 -12.21 -22.09
CA GLY A 72 7.09 -11.96 -22.50
C GLY A 72 6.15 -11.29 -21.48
N GLU A 73 4.84 -11.39 -21.72
CA GLU A 73 3.82 -11.00 -20.75
C GLU A 73 3.84 -11.96 -19.54
N LYS A 74 3.78 -11.39 -18.33
CA LYS A 74 3.68 -12.16 -17.08
C LYS A 74 2.43 -11.79 -16.30
N ASN A 75 1.70 -12.81 -15.88
CA ASN A 75 0.62 -12.67 -14.90
C ASN A 75 1.19 -12.74 -13.48
N VAL A 76 0.81 -11.78 -12.65
CA VAL A 76 1.23 -11.66 -11.25
C VAL A 76 0.00 -11.52 -10.39
N LEU A 77 -0.10 -12.37 -9.36
CA LEU A 77 -1.10 -12.21 -8.31
C LEU A 77 -0.45 -11.51 -7.12
N ILE A 78 -1.07 -10.43 -6.65
CA ILE A 78 -0.71 -9.75 -5.42
C ILE A 78 -1.77 -10.11 -4.38
N PHE A 79 -1.30 -10.53 -3.22
CA PHE A 79 -2.08 -10.83 -2.03
C PHE A 79 -1.63 -9.86 -0.93
N ASP A 80 -2.51 -8.95 -0.55
CA ASP A 80 -2.25 -7.93 0.47
C ASP A 80 -3.26 -8.11 1.62
N LEU A 81 -2.79 -8.56 2.78
CA LEU A 81 -3.59 -8.74 3.98
C LEU A 81 -3.02 -7.85 5.08
N GLY A 82 -3.63 -6.67 5.21
CA GLY A 82 -3.21 -5.63 6.13
C GLY A 82 -3.84 -5.76 7.52
N GLY A 83 -3.85 -4.64 8.25
CA GLY A 83 -4.43 -4.56 9.59
C GLY A 83 -5.96 -4.64 9.59
N GLY A 84 -6.63 -4.00 8.62
CA GLY A 84 -8.10 -3.99 8.55
C GLY A 84 -8.66 -4.17 7.13
N THR A 85 -7.81 -4.37 6.13
CA THR A 85 -8.21 -4.60 4.74
C THR A 85 -7.49 -5.80 4.16
N PHE A 86 -8.18 -6.48 3.26
CA PHE A 86 -7.68 -7.60 2.48
C PHE A 86 -7.94 -7.33 1.00
N ASP A 87 -6.87 -7.24 0.20
CA ASP A 87 -6.94 -6.97 -1.23
C ASP A 87 -6.17 -8.04 -2.02
N VAL A 88 -6.77 -8.49 -3.11
CA VAL A 88 -6.17 -9.42 -4.08
C VAL A 88 -6.30 -8.83 -5.47
N SER A 89 -5.19 -8.78 -6.20
CA SER A 89 -5.20 -8.32 -7.59
C SER A 89 -4.38 -9.18 -8.51
N ILE A 90 -4.86 -9.28 -9.74
CA ILE A 90 -4.11 -9.86 -10.85
C ILE A 90 -3.62 -8.72 -11.72
N LEU A 91 -2.31 -8.67 -11.94
CA LEU A 91 -1.62 -7.74 -12.81
C LEU A 91 -1.05 -8.51 -13.99
N THR A 92 -1.04 -7.89 -15.17
CA THR A 92 -0.10 -8.26 -16.22
C THR A 92 1.07 -7.29 -16.23
N ILE A 93 2.24 -7.83 -16.54
CA ILE A 93 3.47 -7.06 -16.67
C ILE A 93 4.10 -7.40 -18.00
N GLU A 94 4.25 -6.40 -18.85
CA GLU A 94 4.88 -6.50 -20.16
C GLU A 94 5.70 -5.24 -20.40
N GLU A 95 6.97 -5.39 -20.76
CA GLU A 95 7.89 -4.27 -21.02
C GLU A 95 7.95 -3.19 -19.90
N GLY A 96 7.72 -3.59 -18.66
CA GLY A 96 7.69 -2.69 -17.50
C GLY A 96 6.39 -1.89 -17.33
N ILE A 97 5.39 -2.13 -18.18
CA ILE A 97 4.03 -1.62 -18.03
C ILE A 97 3.26 -2.58 -17.13
N PHE A 98 2.63 -2.03 -16.10
CA PHE A 98 1.75 -2.77 -15.20
C PHE A 98 0.30 -2.48 -15.57
N GLU A 99 -0.47 -3.51 -15.88
CA GLU A 99 -1.89 -3.40 -16.13
C GLU A 99 -2.67 -4.22 -15.09
N VAL A 100 -3.59 -3.58 -14.38
CA VAL A 100 -4.48 -4.26 -13.44
C VAL A 100 -5.58 -4.95 -14.24
N LYS A 101 -5.64 -6.28 -14.19
CA LYS A 101 -6.68 -7.07 -14.87
C LYS A 101 -7.91 -7.26 -14.01
N SER A 102 -7.72 -7.48 -12.71
CA SER A 102 -8.82 -7.60 -11.75
C SER A 102 -8.34 -7.29 -10.34
N THR A 103 -9.27 -6.81 -9.52
CA THR A 103 -9.09 -6.58 -8.09
C THR A 103 -10.34 -7.07 -7.37
N ALA A 104 -10.15 -7.78 -6.26
CA ALA A 104 -11.19 -8.22 -5.34
C ALA A 104 -10.64 -8.15 -3.92
N GLY A 105 -11.50 -8.22 -2.91
CA GLY A 105 -11.05 -8.08 -1.52
C GLY A 105 -12.19 -7.91 -0.54
N ASP A 106 -11.82 -7.67 0.71
CA ASP A 106 -12.70 -7.31 1.80
C ASP A 106 -12.12 -6.09 2.55
N THR A 107 -12.89 -5.00 2.59
CA THR A 107 -12.48 -3.73 3.20
C THR A 107 -12.59 -3.71 4.73
N HIS A 108 -13.05 -4.83 5.33
CA HIS A 108 -13.25 -4.99 6.77
C HIS A 108 -12.70 -6.33 7.27
N LEU A 109 -11.65 -6.84 6.63
CA LEU A 109 -10.94 -8.06 7.04
C LEU A 109 -9.45 -7.77 7.18
N GLY A 110 -8.84 -8.08 8.32
CA GLY A 110 -7.40 -7.95 8.49
C GLY A 110 -6.87 -8.51 9.81
N GLY A 111 -5.65 -8.11 10.16
CA GLY A 111 -4.98 -8.49 11.42
C GLY A 111 -5.80 -8.16 12.68
N GLU A 112 -6.58 -7.09 12.67
CA GLU A 112 -7.45 -6.70 13.79
C GLU A 112 -8.49 -7.79 14.10
N ASP A 113 -8.99 -8.53 13.11
CA ASP A 113 -9.90 -9.65 13.32
C ASP A 113 -9.22 -10.82 14.01
N PHE A 114 -7.96 -11.09 13.66
CA PHE A 114 -7.15 -12.11 14.32
C PHE A 114 -6.89 -11.73 15.78
N ASP A 115 -6.54 -10.47 16.02
CA ASP A 115 -6.36 -9.93 17.37
C ASP A 115 -7.67 -10.05 18.17
N ASN A 116 -8.81 -9.67 17.59
CA ASN A 116 -10.12 -9.80 18.23
C ASN A 116 -10.48 -11.25 18.55
N ARG A 117 -10.10 -12.20 17.68
CA ARG A 117 -10.30 -13.63 17.92
C ARG A 117 -9.44 -14.13 19.08
N LEU A 118 -8.18 -13.71 19.15
CA LEU A 118 -7.27 -14.02 20.26
C LEU A 118 -7.78 -13.43 21.58
N VAL A 119 -8.20 -12.16 21.58
CA VAL A 119 -8.80 -11.51 22.76
C VAL A 119 -10.04 -12.27 23.23
N THR A 120 -10.92 -12.65 22.31
CA THR A 120 -12.13 -13.41 22.62
C THR A 120 -11.77 -14.77 23.23
N MET A 121 -10.82 -15.49 22.64
CA MET A 121 -10.34 -16.78 23.15
C MET A 121 -9.79 -16.66 24.57
N LEU A 122 -8.92 -15.68 24.82
CA LEU A 122 -8.31 -15.46 26.13
C LEU A 122 -9.34 -15.00 27.18
N ARG A 123 -10.34 -14.22 26.77
CA ARG A 123 -11.39 -13.72 27.66
C ARG A 123 -12.34 -14.81 28.16
N TYR A 124 -12.58 -15.84 27.35
CA TYR A 124 -13.51 -16.93 27.66
C TYR A 124 -12.81 -18.28 27.87
N ALA A 125 -11.47 -18.28 28.01
CA ALA A 125 -10.73 -19.48 28.35
C ALA A 125 -11.21 -20.00 29.72
N PRO A 126 -11.55 -21.30 29.85
CA PRO A 126 -11.89 -21.86 31.14
C PRO A 126 -10.70 -21.70 32.10
N PRO A 127 -10.95 -21.42 33.41
CA PRO A 127 -9.88 -21.36 34.38
C PRO A 127 -9.13 -22.69 34.41
N VAL A 128 -7.80 -22.59 34.38
CA VAL A 128 -6.87 -23.72 34.47
C VAL A 128 -6.81 -24.23 35.90
#